data_AF-A0A450URI1-F1
#
_entry.id   AF-A0A450URI1-F1
#
_cell.length_a   1.000
_cell.length_b   1.000
_cell.length_c   1.000
_cell.angle_alpha   90.00
_cell.angle_beta   90.00
_cell.angle_gamma   90.00
#
_symmetry.space_group_name_H-M   'P 1'
#
loop_
_entity.id
_entity.type
_entity.pdbx_description
1 polymer ?
#
loop_
_entity_poly.entity_id
_entity_poly.type
_entity_poly.pdbx_seq_one_letter_code
_entity_poly.pdbx_strand_id
1 'polypeptide(L)'
;MKYFNTAGPVIPEDHYNIPALSRWDMDEIRQLIREKRYFVLHAPRQTGKTSCLLALMERLDGEGDYTALYVNLEPAQAARGNVEAGMRTIVGGIVQNARRYLGEQRLREWVDETFHEVGPYDALQALLSRWAEENQRPIVLLLDEVDSLVGD
;
A
#
# COMPACT_ATOMS: atom_id res chain seq x y z
N MET A 1 8.17 -22.32 19.84
CA MET A 1 7.73 -23.38 18.91
C MET A 1 6.87 -22.70 17.86
N LYS A 2 7.10 -22.94 16.56
CA LYS A 2 6.31 -22.32 15.48
C LYS A 2 4.91 -22.94 15.38
N TYR A 3 3.94 -22.20 14.84
CA TYR A 3 2.56 -22.67 14.61
C TYR A 3 2.01 -22.26 13.23
N PHE A 4 0.94 -22.90 12.76
CA PHE A 4 0.30 -22.51 11.50
C PHE A 4 -0.63 -21.31 11.72
N ASN A 5 -0.47 -20.25 10.91
CA ASN A 5 -1.34 -19.10 10.92
C ASN A 5 -2.35 -19.17 9.77
N THR A 6 -3.62 -18.84 10.06
CA THR A 6 -4.72 -18.85 9.10
C THR A 6 -5.35 -17.47 8.89
N ALA A 7 -4.89 -16.43 9.60
CA ALA A 7 -5.43 -15.07 9.49
C ALA A 7 -4.35 -13.99 9.68
N GLY A 8 -4.47 -12.89 8.94
CA GLY A 8 -3.51 -11.79 9.01
C GLY A 8 -2.12 -12.12 8.43
N PRO A 9 -1.13 -11.23 8.64
CA PRO A 9 0.23 -11.43 8.13
C PRO A 9 0.94 -12.63 8.77
N VAL A 10 1.74 -13.32 7.97
CA VAL A 10 2.60 -14.41 8.42
C VAL A 10 3.93 -13.85 8.94
N ILE A 11 4.26 -14.14 10.20
CA ILE A 11 5.50 -13.72 10.87
C ILE A 11 6.47 -14.90 10.84
N PRO A 12 7.61 -14.83 10.10
CA PRO A 12 8.51 -15.96 9.92
C PRO A 12 9.05 -16.57 11.22
N GLU A 13 9.23 -15.75 12.25
CA GLU A 13 9.73 -16.16 13.56
C GLU A 13 8.72 -17.04 14.31
N ASP A 14 7.43 -16.70 14.20
CA ASP A 14 6.34 -17.32 14.95
C ASP A 14 5.63 -18.42 14.16
N HIS A 15 5.62 -18.33 12.82
CA HIS A 15 4.75 -19.15 11.97
C HIS A 15 5.53 -20.11 11.06
N TYR A 16 4.94 -21.28 10.78
CA TYR A 16 5.40 -22.13 9.69
C TYR A 16 5.09 -21.46 8.35
N ASN A 17 6.11 -21.17 7.55
CA ASN A 17 5.97 -20.47 6.29
C ASN A 17 6.98 -20.94 5.23
N ILE A 18 6.60 -20.75 3.97
CA ILE A 18 7.56 -20.64 2.86
C ILE A 18 7.89 -19.16 2.63
N PRO A 19 9.07 -18.82 2.08
CA PRO A 19 9.41 -17.43 1.77
C PRO A 19 8.29 -16.76 0.95
N ALA A 20 7.84 -15.58 1.38
CA ALA A 20 6.66 -14.94 0.80
C ALA A 20 6.81 -14.71 -0.71
N LEU A 21 7.96 -14.14 -1.13
CA LEU A 21 8.23 -13.81 -2.53
C LEU A 21 8.60 -15.02 -3.40
N SER A 22 8.85 -16.20 -2.84
CA SER A 22 9.14 -17.39 -3.68
C SER A 22 7.91 -17.91 -4.42
N ARG A 23 6.74 -17.34 -4.15
CA ARG A 23 5.46 -17.66 -4.79
C ARG A 23 5.22 -16.84 -6.06
N TRP A 24 5.99 -15.79 -6.28
CA TRP A 24 5.81 -14.83 -7.36
C TRP A 24 6.98 -14.86 -8.32
N ASP A 25 6.70 -14.61 -9.60
CA ASP A 25 7.74 -14.30 -10.57
C ASP A 25 8.22 -12.86 -10.33
N MET A 26 9.33 -12.76 -9.60
CA MET A 26 9.90 -11.47 -9.23
C MET A 26 10.50 -10.72 -10.42
N ASP A 27 10.88 -11.42 -11.49
CA ASP A 27 11.44 -10.79 -12.68
C ASP A 27 10.32 -10.15 -13.51
N GLU A 28 9.18 -10.84 -13.62
CA GLU A 28 7.95 -10.28 -14.21
C GLU A 28 7.48 -9.05 -13.43
N ILE A 29 7.38 -9.13 -12.09
CA ILE A 29 6.96 -7.99 -11.26
C ILE A 29 7.90 -6.79 -11.45
N ARG A 30 9.21 -7.00 -11.45
CA ARG A 30 10.18 -5.93 -11.70
C ARG A 30 10.04 -5.34 -13.08
N GLN A 31 9.78 -6.16 -14.09
CA GLN A 31 9.53 -5.67 -15.44
C GLN A 31 8.29 -4.76 -15.47
N LEU A 32 7.17 -5.19 -14.86
CA LEU A 32 5.94 -4.38 -14.80
C LEU A 32 6.16 -3.04 -14.08
N ILE A 33 6.94 -3.03 -12.99
CA ILE A 33 7.31 -1.81 -12.26
C ILE A 33 8.18 -0.88 -13.12
N ARG A 34 9.21 -1.42 -13.79
CA ARG A 34 10.09 -0.63 -14.69
C ARG A 34 9.32 -0.01 -15.84
N GLU A 35 8.33 -0.73 -16.37
CA GLU A 35 7.43 -0.26 -17.41
C GLU A 35 6.33 0.69 -16.90
N LYS A 36 6.32 1.00 -15.59
CA LYS A 36 5.36 1.91 -14.92
C LYS A 36 3.90 1.47 -15.11
N ARG A 37 3.65 0.16 -15.17
CA ARG A 37 2.31 -0.38 -15.34
C ARG A 37 1.54 -0.41 -14.03
N TYR A 38 0.23 -0.18 -14.10
CA TYR A 38 -0.71 -0.64 -13.08
C TYR A 38 -1.00 -2.12 -13.32
N PHE A 39 -0.79 -2.96 -12.32
CA PHE A 39 -1.06 -4.40 -12.41
C PHE A 39 -1.80 -4.89 -11.17
N VAL A 40 -2.65 -5.89 -11.38
CA VAL A 40 -3.50 -6.47 -10.34
C VAL A 40 -2.98 -7.86 -10.01
N LEU A 41 -2.76 -8.12 -8.72
CA LEU A 41 -2.44 -9.45 -8.25
C LEU A 41 -3.72 -10.27 -8.08
N HIS A 42 -3.99 -11.16 -9.03
CA HIS A 42 -5.09 -12.11 -8.93
C HIS A 42 -4.67 -13.33 -8.09
N ALA A 43 -5.14 -13.39 -6.85
CA ALA A 43 -5.03 -14.59 -6.04
C ALA A 43 -6.31 -14.83 -5.21
N PRO A 44 -6.70 -16.11 -4.97
CA PRO A 44 -7.82 -16.46 -4.11
C PRO A 44 -7.73 -15.83 -2.71
N ARG A 45 -8.87 -15.78 -2.00
CA ARG A 45 -8.90 -15.34 -0.60
C ARG A 45 -7.97 -16.20 0.26
N GLN A 46 -7.37 -15.59 1.29
CA GLN A 46 -6.52 -16.28 2.29
C GLN A 46 -5.27 -16.99 1.73
N THR A 47 -4.76 -16.56 0.56
CA THR A 47 -3.53 -17.10 -0.04
C THR A 47 -2.24 -16.43 0.44
N GLY A 48 -2.34 -15.48 1.39
CA GLY A 48 -1.20 -14.74 1.91
C GLY A 48 -0.79 -13.52 1.08
N LYS A 49 -1.72 -12.94 0.30
CA LYS A 49 -1.48 -11.72 -0.52
C LYS A 49 -0.83 -10.59 0.29
N THR A 50 -1.44 -10.22 1.43
CA THR A 50 -0.91 -9.18 2.33
C THR A 50 0.51 -9.48 2.78
N SER A 51 0.82 -10.73 3.13
CA SER A 51 2.19 -11.12 3.53
C SER A 51 3.19 -10.96 2.38
N CYS A 52 2.77 -11.26 1.15
CA CYS A 52 3.62 -11.10 -0.02
C CYS A 52 3.78 -9.64 -0.44
N LEU A 53 2.74 -8.80 -0.33
CA LEU A 53 2.83 -7.35 -0.57
C LEU A 53 3.75 -6.67 0.43
N LEU A 54 3.67 -7.03 1.72
CA LEU A 54 4.58 -6.52 2.74
C LEU A 54 6.04 -6.92 2.46
N ALA A 55 6.27 -8.19 2.09
CA ALA A 55 7.60 -8.65 1.69
C ALA A 55 8.11 -7.96 0.42
N LEU A 56 7.22 -7.65 -0.53
CA LEU A 56 7.57 -6.92 -1.75
C LEU A 56 7.95 -5.46 -1.43
N MET A 57 7.19 -4.80 -0.56
CA MET A 57 7.51 -3.47 -0.07
C MET A 57 8.92 -3.42 0.55
N GLU A 58 9.20 -4.33 1.48
CA GLU A 58 10.51 -4.42 2.15
C GLU A 58 11.63 -4.68 1.13
N ARG A 59 11.40 -5.58 0.17
CA ARG A 59 12.39 -5.89 -0.87
C ARG A 59 12.67 -4.70 -1.78
N LEU A 60 11.65 -4.01 -2.27
CA LEU A 60 11.80 -2.89 -3.21
C LEU A 60 12.42 -1.67 -2.54
N ASP A 61 12.00 -1.33 -1.31
CA ASP A 61 12.58 -0.20 -0.59
C ASP A 61 14.03 -0.49 -0.18
N GLY A 62 14.32 -1.73 0.27
CA GLY A 62 15.66 -2.19 0.63
C GLY A 62 16.62 -2.33 -0.55
N GLU A 63 16.14 -2.50 -1.79
CA GLU A 63 16.95 -2.45 -3.01
C GLU A 63 17.49 -1.03 -3.28
N GLY A 64 16.84 0.00 -2.75
CA GLY A 64 17.30 1.38 -2.87
C GLY A 64 16.81 2.10 -4.13
N ASP A 65 16.32 1.37 -5.14
CA ASP A 65 15.85 1.93 -6.42
C ASP A 65 14.48 2.61 -6.34
N TYR A 66 13.65 2.21 -5.37
CA TYR A 66 12.27 2.65 -5.23
C TYR A 66 11.97 3.09 -3.80
N THR A 67 11.02 4.01 -3.64
CA THR A 67 10.30 4.18 -2.38
C THR A 67 9.02 3.34 -2.48
N ALA A 68 8.94 2.23 -1.76
CA ALA A 68 7.78 1.34 -1.82
C ALA A 68 6.89 1.50 -0.58
N LEU A 69 5.59 1.57 -0.77
CA LEU A 69 4.64 1.72 0.34
C LEU A 69 3.43 0.80 0.19
N TYR A 70 3.18 0.00 1.20
CA TYR A 70 1.95 -0.78 1.36
C TYR A 70 0.84 0.03 2.03
N VAL A 71 -0.38 -0.10 1.52
CA VAL A 71 -1.59 0.55 2.07
C VAL A 71 -2.77 -0.42 1.98
N ASN A 72 -3.46 -0.65 3.11
CA ASN A 72 -4.72 -1.38 3.14
C ASN A 72 -5.90 -0.40 3.02
N LEU A 73 -6.78 -0.61 2.04
CA LEU A 73 -7.95 0.24 1.79
C LEU A 73 -9.24 -0.25 2.47
N GLU A 74 -9.24 -1.44 3.06
CA GLU A 74 -10.38 -2.04 3.78
C GLU A 74 -11.06 -1.08 4.77
N PRO A 75 -10.35 -0.28 5.60
CA PRO A 75 -11.00 0.60 6.57
C PRO A 75 -11.94 1.64 5.92
N ALA A 76 -11.68 2.04 4.68
CA ALA A 76 -12.52 3.03 3.98
C ALA A 76 -13.90 2.47 3.59
N GLN A 77 -14.08 1.15 3.58
CA GLN A 77 -15.38 0.51 3.38
C GLN A 77 -16.43 0.98 4.42
N ALA A 78 -16.00 1.30 5.64
CA ALA A 78 -16.88 1.79 6.70
C ALA A 78 -17.57 3.12 6.35
N ALA A 79 -17.07 3.87 5.37
CA ALA A 79 -17.64 5.14 4.95
C ALA A 79 -18.98 5.00 4.19
N ARG A 80 -19.33 3.79 3.70
CA ARG A 80 -20.63 3.46 3.08
C ARG A 80 -21.14 4.52 2.08
N GLY A 81 -20.31 4.89 1.12
CA GLY A 81 -20.64 5.88 0.08
C GLY A 81 -20.43 7.34 0.48
N ASN A 82 -20.06 7.64 1.73
CA ASN A 82 -19.55 8.96 2.08
C ASN A 82 -18.11 9.11 1.53
N VAL A 83 -18.00 9.76 0.37
CA VAL A 83 -16.73 9.95 -0.32
C VAL A 83 -15.73 10.71 0.54
N GLU A 84 -16.13 11.78 1.24
CA GLU A 84 -15.21 12.54 2.07
C GLU A 84 -14.60 11.67 3.19
N ALA A 85 -15.43 10.93 3.92
CA ALA A 85 -14.95 10.05 4.99
C ALA A 85 -14.06 8.92 4.43
N GLY A 86 -14.41 8.36 3.27
CA GLY A 86 -13.60 7.35 2.58
C GLY A 86 -12.23 7.89 2.18
N MET A 87 -12.20 9.05 1.53
CA MET A 87 -10.97 9.70 1.08
C MET A 87 -10.07 10.10 2.24
N ARG A 88 -10.63 10.63 3.34
CA ARG A 88 -9.87 10.89 4.58
C ARG A 88 -9.27 9.61 5.16
N THR A 89 -10.00 8.50 5.10
CA THR A 89 -9.53 7.21 5.60
C THR A 89 -8.36 6.68 4.75
N ILE A 90 -8.48 6.75 3.42
CA ILE A 90 -7.42 6.32 2.48
C ILE A 90 -6.16 7.17 2.67
N VAL A 91 -6.30 8.50 2.64
CA VAL A 91 -5.16 9.42 2.85
C VAL A 91 -4.53 9.20 4.23
N GLY A 92 -5.35 9.05 5.27
CA GLY A 92 -4.87 8.73 6.61
C GLY A 92 -4.09 7.42 6.68
N GLY A 93 -4.49 6.38 5.92
CA GLY A 93 -3.76 5.12 5.79
C GLY A 93 -2.40 5.28 5.12
N ILE A 94 -2.34 6.04 4.02
CA ILE A 94 -1.09 6.38 3.32
C ILE A 94 -0.13 7.11 4.26
N VAL A 95 -0.58 8.18 4.90
CA VAL A 95 0.24 9.01 5.80
C VAL A 95 0.79 8.19 6.97
N GLN A 96 -0.06 7.36 7.61
CA GLN A 96 0.35 6.55 8.74
C GLN A 96 1.38 5.49 8.34
N ASN A 97 1.18 4.81 7.22
CA ASN A 97 2.11 3.79 6.74
C ASN A 97 3.41 4.41 6.22
N ALA A 98 3.35 5.55 5.52
CA ALA A 98 4.54 6.27 5.06
C ALA A 98 5.40 6.70 6.26
N ARG A 99 4.77 7.21 7.33
CA ARG A 99 5.47 7.53 8.58
C ARG A 99 6.09 6.29 9.21
N ARG A 100 5.36 5.18 9.24
CA ARG A 100 5.77 3.94 9.93
C ARG A 100 6.91 3.22 9.22
N TYR A 101 6.84 3.09 7.90
CA TYR A 101 7.76 2.26 7.12
C TYR A 101 8.88 3.08 6.47
N LEU A 102 8.62 4.34 6.11
CA LEU A 102 9.56 5.18 5.36
C LEU A 102 10.10 6.36 6.18
N GLY A 103 9.55 6.62 7.37
CA GLY A 103 9.88 7.80 8.17
C GLY A 103 9.42 9.13 7.54
N GLU A 104 8.56 9.07 6.52
CA GLU A 104 8.08 10.24 5.78
C GLU A 104 7.06 11.03 6.61
N GLN A 105 7.48 12.19 7.13
CA GLN A 105 6.63 13.06 7.95
C GLN A 105 5.89 14.12 7.14
N ARG A 106 6.43 14.50 5.97
CA ARG A 106 5.92 15.65 5.21
C ARG A 106 4.48 15.45 4.75
N LEU A 107 4.10 14.20 4.40
CA LEU A 107 2.73 13.89 3.98
C LEU A 107 1.69 14.34 5.00
N ARG A 108 1.99 14.24 6.30
CA ARG A 108 1.08 14.65 7.37
C ARG A 108 0.82 16.15 7.34
N GLU A 109 1.85 16.93 7.08
CA GLU A 109 1.78 18.39 7.05
C GLU A 109 0.94 18.88 5.85
N TRP A 110 0.93 18.12 4.76
CA TRP A 110 0.21 18.48 3.53
C TRP A 110 -1.27 18.11 3.55
N VAL A 111 -1.72 17.20 4.43
CA VAL A 111 -3.10 16.68 4.40
C VAL A 111 -4.13 17.80 4.53
N ASP A 112 -4.02 18.62 5.58
CA ASP A 112 -5.03 19.62 5.88
C ASP A 112 -5.09 20.72 4.79
N GLU A 113 -3.92 21.15 4.31
CA GLU A 113 -3.78 22.05 3.16
C GLU A 113 -4.46 21.46 1.92
N THR A 114 -4.13 20.23 1.57
CA THR A 114 -4.64 19.55 0.38
C THR A 114 -6.17 19.39 0.41
N PHE A 115 -6.74 18.96 1.53
CA PHE A 115 -8.20 18.83 1.66
C PHE A 115 -8.91 20.19 1.61
N HIS A 116 -8.27 21.26 2.09
CA HIS A 116 -8.83 22.60 2.06
C HIS A 116 -8.82 23.20 0.65
N GLU A 117 -7.74 23.01 -0.11
CA GLU A 117 -7.56 23.64 -1.42
C GLU A 117 -8.34 22.96 -2.55
N VAL A 118 -8.27 21.62 -2.63
CA VAL A 118 -8.84 20.88 -3.77
C VAL A 118 -10.07 20.04 -3.39
N GLY A 119 -10.39 19.95 -2.10
CA GLY A 119 -11.52 19.17 -1.60
C GLY A 119 -11.29 17.65 -1.64
N PRO A 120 -12.25 16.85 -1.15
CA PRO A 120 -12.05 15.43 -0.89
C PRO A 120 -11.84 14.56 -2.14
N TYR A 121 -12.40 14.95 -3.29
CA TYR A 121 -12.30 14.17 -4.54
C TYR A 121 -10.89 14.21 -5.14
N ASP A 122 -10.23 15.36 -5.05
CA ASP A 122 -8.90 15.57 -5.64
C ASP A 122 -7.77 15.41 -4.63
N ALA A 123 -8.08 15.32 -3.33
CA ALA A 123 -7.08 15.33 -2.26
C ALA A 123 -6.04 14.21 -2.38
N LEU A 124 -6.47 13.00 -2.76
CA LEU A 124 -5.53 11.88 -2.95
C LEU A 124 -4.58 12.15 -4.11
N GLN A 125 -5.09 12.62 -5.24
CA GLN A 125 -4.27 12.91 -6.41
C GLN A 125 -3.28 14.03 -6.11
N ALA A 126 -3.73 15.13 -5.49
CA ALA A 126 -2.88 16.25 -5.11
C ALA A 126 -1.75 15.83 -4.16
N LEU A 127 -2.08 15.06 -3.11
CA LEU A 127 -1.09 14.55 -2.16
C LEU A 127 -0.06 13.64 -2.83
N LEU A 128 -0.51 12.68 -3.65
CA LEU A 128 0.39 11.75 -4.34
C LEU A 128 1.24 12.44 -5.41
N SER A 129 0.71 13.46 -6.09
CA SER A 129 1.44 14.23 -7.09
C SER A 129 2.57 15.01 -6.43
N ARG A 130 2.27 15.75 -5.37
CA ARG A 130 3.29 16.46 -4.59
C ARG A 130 4.33 15.50 -4.02
N TRP A 131 3.90 14.34 -3.51
CA TRP A 131 4.84 13.35 -2.99
C TRP A 131 5.76 12.82 -4.10
N ALA A 132 5.23 12.51 -5.28
CA ALA A 132 6.03 12.04 -6.40
C ALA A 132 7.03 13.08 -6.91
N GLU A 133 6.67 14.37 -6.90
CA GLU A 133 7.55 15.48 -7.28
C GLU A 133 8.68 15.70 -6.28
N GLU A 134 8.39 15.63 -4.99
CA GLU A 134 9.36 15.90 -3.94
C GLU A 134 10.07 14.65 -3.40
N ASN A 135 9.78 13.45 -3.91
CA ASN A 135 10.44 12.21 -3.51
C ASN A 135 11.64 11.93 -4.42
N GLN A 136 12.76 11.52 -3.82
CA GLN A 136 14.03 11.35 -4.56
C GLN A 136 14.03 10.16 -5.53
N ARG A 137 13.07 9.24 -5.36
CA ARG A 137 12.99 7.97 -6.08
C ARG A 137 11.58 7.76 -6.63
N PRO A 138 11.39 6.95 -7.68
CA PRO A 138 10.05 6.55 -8.09
C PRO A 138 9.31 5.85 -6.95
N ILE A 139 8.02 6.15 -6.80
CA ILE A 139 7.18 5.56 -5.75
C ILE A 139 6.44 4.35 -6.32
N VAL A 140 6.47 3.23 -5.58
CA VAL A 140 5.64 2.05 -5.85
C VAL A 140 4.61 1.92 -4.74
N LEU A 141 3.35 2.22 -5.05
CA LEU A 141 2.25 2.12 -4.11
C LEU A 141 1.56 0.75 -4.25
N LEU A 142 1.63 -0.06 -3.21
CA LEU A 142 1.01 -1.39 -3.13
C LEU A 142 -0.32 -1.26 -2.39
N LEU A 143 -1.42 -1.37 -3.13
CA LEU A 143 -2.77 -1.24 -2.59
C LEU A 143 -3.38 -2.63 -2.33
N ASP A 144 -3.77 -2.89 -1.10
CA ASP A 144 -4.43 -4.13 -0.68
C ASP A 144 -5.93 -3.89 -0.42
N GLU A 145 -6.73 -4.95 -0.57
CA GLU A 145 -8.19 -4.97 -0.39
C GLU A 145 -8.91 -3.84 -1.17
N VAL A 146 -8.46 -3.54 -2.40
CA VAL A 146 -9.09 -2.50 -3.26
C VAL A 146 -10.55 -2.83 -3.56
N ASP A 147 -10.89 -4.12 -3.62
CA ASP A 147 -12.25 -4.60 -3.82
C ASP A 147 -13.21 -4.21 -2.68
N SER A 148 -12.70 -3.83 -1.50
CA SER A 148 -13.54 -3.33 -0.41
C SER A 148 -14.22 -1.98 -0.69
N LEU A 149 -13.71 -1.22 -1.67
CA LEU A 149 -14.22 0.11 -2.02
C LEU A 149 -15.43 0.05 -2.97
N VAL A 150 -15.60 -1.07 -3.66
CA VAL A 150 -16.76 -1.31 -4.52
C VAL A 150 -17.85 -1.87 -3.63
N GLY A 151 -18.82 -1.03 -3.24
CA GLY A 151 -20.03 -1.50 -2.57
C GLY A 151 -20.87 -2.39 -3.50
N ASP A 152 -21.65 -3.30 -2.91
CA ASP A 152 -22.70 -4.04 -3.62
C ASP A 152 -23.72 -3.10 -4.29
#